data_AF-A0A961NK03-F1
#
_entry.id   AF-A0A961NK03-F1
#
_cell.length_a   1.000
_cell.length_b   1.000
_cell.length_c   1.000
_cell.angle_alpha   90.00
_cell.angle_beta   90.00
_cell.angle_gamma   90.00
#
_symmetry.space_group_name_H-M   'P 1'
#
loop_
_entity.id
_entity.type
_entity.pdbx_description
1 polymer ?
#
loop_
_entity_poly.entity_id
_entity_poly.type
_entity_poly.pdbx_seq_one_letter_code
_entity_poly.pdbx_strand_id
1 'polypeptide(L)'
;KFTLHMPSYLPVQQYADHRELREKMYRAYNTRASEFDAIPPKDDQGEAKSLDNMPLINKILELRAEEARLLGFNNYAEVSLATKMAESPQQVLDFLRELAAKAKSYAEKDLQELQQFAAGQLNLPKLEIWDIPYASEKLRQARYAFSDQEVKQYFPENKVLPGMFKLVEKLYRITITPADATRNIQYWHPDVRLYDIFDANGALIGQFYLDLYARASKRGGAWMDSAISRRLVEQKQGKPVVQVPVAYLTCNFSAPVAVNGKPRPALFTHNEVIVLFHEFGHGLHHLLTQVDDLSVSGISGVEWDAVELPSQFMENFCWEWDVLTGMTGHIETGEPLSRALYEKMLAARNFQSGMQMVRQIEFALF
;
A
#
# COMPACT_ATOMS: atom_id res chain seq x y z
N LYS A 1 3.62 4.66 24.05
CA LYS A 1 3.18 3.26 23.86
C LYS A 1 3.48 2.88 22.40
N PHE A 2 4.23 1.82 22.14
CA PHE A 2 4.49 1.32 20.78
C PHE A 2 3.43 0.28 20.38
N THR A 3 3.15 0.16 19.07
CA THR A 3 2.24 -0.85 18.50
C THR A 3 2.92 -1.58 17.33
N LEU A 4 2.32 -2.68 16.88
CA LEU A 4 2.81 -3.45 15.73
C LEU A 4 2.20 -3.00 14.39
N HIS A 5 1.40 -1.92 14.38
CA HIS A 5 0.97 -1.29 13.13
C HIS A 5 2.17 -0.63 12.44
N MET A 6 2.21 -0.65 11.11
CA MET A 6 3.37 -0.17 10.34
C MET A 6 3.85 1.24 10.70
N PRO A 7 2.98 2.24 10.93
CA PRO A 7 3.42 3.58 11.34
C PRO A 7 4.11 3.65 12.71
N SER A 8 4.01 2.60 13.54
CA SER A 8 4.77 2.47 14.79
C SER A 8 5.92 1.47 14.65
N TYR A 9 5.71 0.33 13.99
CA TYR A 9 6.70 -0.75 13.88
C TYR A 9 7.89 -0.35 13.01
N LEU A 10 7.63 0.16 11.80
CA LEU A 10 8.67 0.43 10.82
C LEU A 10 9.64 1.55 11.27
N PRO A 11 9.18 2.68 11.85
CA PRO A 11 10.10 3.68 12.40
C PRO A 11 10.99 3.15 13.53
N VAL A 12 10.49 2.23 14.36
CA VAL A 12 11.36 1.60 15.38
C VAL A 12 12.45 0.77 14.73
N GLN A 13 12.11 -0.03 13.70
CA GLN A 13 13.11 -0.82 12.97
C GLN A 13 14.13 0.04 12.21
N GLN A 14 13.72 1.21 11.69
CA GLN A 14 14.59 2.09 10.89
C GLN A 14 15.46 3.04 11.73
N TYR A 15 14.94 3.57 12.84
CA TYR A 15 15.55 4.72 13.52
C TYR A 15 15.95 4.47 14.98
N ALA A 16 15.45 3.42 15.64
CA ALA A 16 15.79 3.20 17.04
C ALA A 16 17.24 2.73 17.18
N ASP A 17 18.10 3.54 17.81
CA ASP A 17 19.50 3.17 18.05
C ASP A 17 19.61 1.97 19.04
N HIS A 18 18.60 1.76 19.88
CA HIS A 18 18.54 0.66 20.85
C HIS A 18 18.29 -0.70 20.16
N ARG A 19 19.36 -1.47 19.91
CA ARG A 19 19.32 -2.77 19.19
C ARG A 19 18.33 -3.77 19.77
N GLU A 20 18.30 -3.95 21.10
CA GLU A 20 17.39 -4.90 21.75
C GLU A 20 15.91 -4.52 21.56
N LEU A 21 15.61 -3.22 21.39
CA LEU A 21 14.24 -2.78 21.13
C LEU A 21 13.83 -3.18 19.71
N ARG A 22 14.73 -3.02 18.72
CA ARG A 22 14.50 -3.49 17.36
C ARG A 22 14.28 -4.99 17.33
N GLU A 23 15.13 -5.77 18.01
CA GLU A 23 14.97 -7.22 18.12
C GLU A 23 13.63 -7.60 18.75
N LYS A 24 13.27 -7.01 19.89
CA LYS A 24 12.00 -7.28 20.58
C LYS A 24 10.79 -7.00 19.68
N MET A 25 10.79 -5.85 19.02
CA MET A 25 9.70 -5.46 18.10
C MET A 25 9.67 -6.37 16.87
N TYR A 26 10.82 -6.74 16.31
CA TYR A 26 10.92 -7.63 15.17
C TYR A 26 10.34 -9.02 15.49
N ARG A 27 10.73 -9.60 16.63
CA ARG A 27 10.21 -10.90 17.08
C ARG A 27 8.70 -10.82 17.28
N ALA A 28 8.24 -9.84 18.05
CA ALA A 28 6.81 -9.62 18.29
C ALA A 28 6.00 -9.44 16.99
N TYR A 29 6.58 -8.82 15.95
CA TYR A 29 5.90 -8.64 14.66
C TYR A 29 5.82 -9.92 13.82
N ASN A 30 6.91 -10.70 13.76
CA ASN A 30 7.01 -11.88 12.91
C ASN A 30 6.41 -13.15 13.53
N THR A 31 6.13 -13.16 14.83
CA THR A 31 5.47 -14.28 15.52
C THR A 31 3.99 -14.02 15.80
N ARG A 32 3.40 -12.95 15.25
CA ARG A 32 1.97 -12.66 15.42
C ARG A 32 1.13 -13.80 14.90
N ALA A 33 0.08 -14.16 15.64
CA ALA A 33 -0.87 -15.20 15.22
C ALA A 33 -0.17 -16.52 14.86
N SER A 34 0.85 -16.88 15.64
CA SER A 34 1.58 -18.16 15.57
C SER A 34 1.63 -18.79 16.95
N GLU A 35 2.08 -20.04 17.03
CA GLU A 35 2.37 -20.75 18.27
C GLU A 35 3.48 -20.06 19.12
N PHE A 36 4.25 -19.15 18.51
CA PHE A 36 5.29 -18.36 19.16
C PHE A 36 4.83 -16.94 19.55
N ASP A 37 3.54 -16.62 19.45
CA ASP A 37 3.05 -15.30 19.85
C ASP A 37 3.19 -15.10 21.36
N ALA A 38 4.21 -14.35 21.77
CA ALA A 38 4.53 -14.09 23.16
C ALA A 38 3.58 -13.06 23.82
N ILE A 39 2.72 -12.40 23.05
CA ILE A 39 1.79 -11.37 23.54
C ILE A 39 0.41 -11.58 22.88
N PRO A 40 -0.24 -12.72 23.11
CA PRO A 40 -1.56 -12.98 22.55
C PRO A 40 -2.54 -11.92 23.08
N PRO A 41 -3.46 -11.40 22.24
CA PRO A 41 -4.49 -10.52 22.71
C PRO A 41 -5.39 -11.23 23.72
N LYS A 42 -5.89 -10.44 24.65
CA LYS A 42 -6.82 -10.88 25.67
C LYS A 42 -8.24 -10.70 25.18
N ASP A 43 -9.12 -11.62 25.52
CA ASP A 43 -10.56 -11.43 25.33
C ASP A 43 -11.13 -10.41 26.33
N ASP A 44 -12.44 -10.17 26.25
CA ASP A 44 -13.14 -9.23 27.12
C ASP A 44 -13.11 -9.65 28.60
N GLN A 45 -12.74 -10.90 28.90
CA GLN A 45 -12.58 -11.44 30.24
C GLN A 45 -11.12 -11.36 30.73
N GLY A 46 -10.19 -10.90 29.88
CA GLY A 46 -8.78 -10.77 30.21
C GLY A 46 -7.95 -12.04 30.00
N GLU A 47 -8.54 -13.08 29.43
CA GLU A 47 -7.90 -14.38 29.17
C GLU A 47 -7.15 -14.35 27.84
N ALA A 48 -5.94 -14.91 27.83
CA ALA A 48 -5.13 -14.99 26.63
C ALA A 48 -5.74 -16.01 25.66
N LYS A 49 -6.22 -15.53 24.51
CA LYS A 49 -6.72 -16.41 23.46
C LYS A 49 -5.61 -16.69 22.46
N SER A 50 -5.31 -17.98 22.23
CA SER A 50 -4.43 -18.34 21.11
C SER A 50 -5.03 -17.84 19.80
N LEU A 51 -4.22 -17.10 19.06
CA LEU A 51 -4.55 -16.64 17.70
C LEU A 51 -3.71 -17.39 16.64
N ASP A 52 -3.20 -18.56 16.98
CA ASP A 52 -2.38 -19.35 16.06
C ASP A 52 -3.15 -19.67 14.76
N ASN A 53 -2.61 -19.19 13.63
CA ASN A 53 -3.15 -19.42 12.30
C ASN A 53 -2.67 -20.71 11.66
N MET A 54 -1.66 -21.41 12.22
CA MET A 54 -1.09 -22.61 11.61
C MET A 54 -2.13 -23.72 11.35
N PRO A 55 -3.04 -24.04 12.30
CA PRO A 55 -4.11 -25.02 12.04
C PRO A 55 -5.08 -24.57 10.95
N LEU A 56 -5.36 -23.27 10.84
CA LEU A 56 -6.24 -22.71 9.82
C LEU A 56 -5.60 -22.78 8.44
N ILE A 57 -4.31 -22.46 8.32
CA ILE A 57 -3.54 -22.56 7.07
C ILE A 57 -3.53 -24.00 6.57
N ASN A 58 -3.22 -24.97 7.44
CA ASN A 58 -3.26 -26.39 7.08
C ASN A 58 -4.63 -26.79 6.56
N LYS A 59 -5.70 -26.37 7.24
CA LYS A 59 -7.05 -26.69 6.80
C LYS A 59 -7.41 -26.05 5.46
N ILE A 60 -7.00 -24.82 5.22
CA ILE A 60 -7.19 -24.13 3.94
C ILE A 60 -6.47 -24.89 2.81
N LEU A 61 -5.24 -25.35 3.03
CA LEU A 61 -4.48 -26.10 2.02
C LEU A 61 -5.12 -27.45 1.71
N GLU A 62 -5.59 -28.19 2.72
CA GLU A 62 -6.36 -29.43 2.54
C GLU A 62 -7.61 -29.20 1.69
N LEU A 63 -8.41 -28.19 2.05
CA LEU A 63 -9.67 -27.88 1.37
C LEU A 63 -9.43 -27.42 -0.07
N ARG A 64 -8.40 -26.62 -0.32
CA ARG A 64 -7.98 -26.21 -1.67
C ARG A 64 -7.55 -27.39 -2.54
N ALA A 65 -6.87 -28.38 -1.96
CA ALA A 65 -6.51 -29.61 -2.67
C ALA A 65 -7.74 -30.48 -2.98
N GLU A 66 -8.73 -30.51 -2.08
CA GLU A 66 -10.01 -31.19 -2.31
C GLU A 66 -10.83 -30.49 -3.41
N GLU A 67 -10.96 -29.17 -3.35
CA GLU A 67 -11.62 -28.33 -4.35
C GLU A 67 -11.04 -28.58 -5.75
N ALA A 68 -9.71 -28.56 -5.89
CA ALA A 68 -9.06 -28.85 -7.16
C ALA A 68 -9.46 -30.21 -7.75
N ARG A 69 -9.42 -31.27 -6.92
CA ARG A 69 -9.82 -32.62 -7.36
C ARG A 69 -11.29 -32.69 -7.79
N LEU A 70 -12.18 -32.04 -7.03
CA LEU A 70 -13.62 -32.03 -7.34
C LEU A 70 -13.92 -31.31 -8.66
N LEU A 71 -13.14 -30.28 -8.99
CA LEU A 71 -13.25 -29.52 -10.24
C LEU A 71 -12.48 -30.15 -11.41
N GLY A 72 -11.77 -31.28 -11.18
CA GLY A 72 -11.01 -31.99 -12.22
C GLY A 72 -9.61 -31.44 -12.50
N PHE A 73 -9.07 -30.59 -11.62
CA PHE A 73 -7.71 -30.08 -11.68
C PHE A 73 -6.75 -30.91 -10.82
N ASN A 74 -5.44 -30.81 -11.10
CA ASN A 74 -4.42 -31.53 -10.34
C ASN A 74 -4.08 -30.84 -9.01
N ASN A 75 -4.19 -29.52 -8.96
CA ASN A 75 -3.84 -28.71 -7.80
C ASN A 75 -4.57 -27.35 -7.83
N TYR A 76 -4.52 -26.62 -6.72
CA TYR A 76 -5.22 -25.35 -6.58
C TYR A 76 -4.60 -24.20 -7.41
N ALA A 77 -3.32 -24.28 -7.79
CA ALA A 77 -2.73 -23.26 -8.65
C ALA A 77 -3.39 -23.27 -10.04
N GLU A 78 -3.71 -24.46 -10.58
CA GLU A 78 -4.48 -24.59 -11.82
C GLU A 78 -5.90 -24.00 -11.68
N VAL A 79 -6.59 -24.28 -10.56
CA VAL A 79 -7.91 -23.67 -10.27
C VAL A 79 -7.82 -22.14 -10.25
N SER A 80 -6.81 -21.60 -9.57
CA SER A 80 -6.59 -20.16 -9.46
C SER A 80 -6.29 -19.51 -10.82
N LEU A 81 -5.56 -20.20 -11.70
CA LEU A 81 -5.16 -19.68 -13.00
C LEU A 81 -6.27 -19.77 -14.06
N ALA A 82 -7.31 -20.59 -13.85
CA ALA A 82 -8.40 -20.77 -14.80
C ALA A 82 -9.13 -19.47 -15.20
N THR A 83 -9.02 -18.41 -14.39
CA THR A 83 -9.60 -17.08 -14.65
C THR A 83 -8.55 -15.97 -14.66
N LYS A 84 -7.28 -16.30 -14.94
CA LYS A 84 -6.15 -15.38 -15.03
C LYS A 84 -5.54 -15.42 -16.43
N MET A 85 -4.66 -14.47 -16.75
CA MET A 85 -3.98 -14.43 -18.04
C MET A 85 -2.91 -15.52 -18.18
N ALA A 86 -2.19 -15.83 -17.11
CA ALA A 86 -1.19 -16.90 -17.12
C ALA A 86 -1.84 -18.28 -17.36
N GLU A 87 -1.30 -19.03 -18.31
CA GLU A 87 -1.91 -20.25 -18.84
C GLU A 87 -1.63 -21.49 -17.98
N SER A 88 -0.54 -21.49 -17.20
CA SER A 88 -0.16 -22.65 -16.38
C SER A 88 0.71 -22.29 -15.17
N PRO A 89 0.70 -23.13 -14.10
CA PRO A 89 1.59 -22.93 -12.97
C PRO A 89 3.07 -22.95 -13.37
N GLN A 90 3.43 -23.76 -14.36
CA GLN A 90 4.81 -23.85 -14.84
C GLN A 90 5.27 -22.53 -15.49
N GLN A 91 4.42 -21.89 -16.30
CA GLN A 91 4.71 -20.57 -16.89
C GLN A 91 4.99 -19.53 -15.80
N VAL A 92 4.20 -19.50 -14.73
CA VAL A 92 4.41 -18.59 -13.58
C VAL A 92 5.74 -18.88 -12.90
N LEU A 93 6.03 -20.14 -12.61
CA LEU A 93 7.29 -20.53 -11.97
C LEU A 93 8.52 -20.19 -12.81
N ASP A 94 8.46 -20.40 -14.12
CA ASP A 94 9.56 -20.09 -15.04
C ASP A 94 9.80 -18.58 -15.14
N PHE A 95 8.73 -17.79 -15.23
CA PHE A 95 8.81 -16.33 -15.19
C PHE A 95 9.46 -15.82 -13.89
N LEU A 96 9.01 -16.30 -12.73
CA LEU A 96 9.57 -15.92 -11.43
C LEU A 96 11.04 -16.33 -11.28
N ARG A 97 11.41 -17.53 -11.75
CA ARG A 97 12.80 -18.02 -11.71
C ARG A 97 13.71 -17.24 -12.66
N GLU A 98 13.21 -16.82 -13.82
CA GLU A 98 13.95 -15.95 -14.74
C GLU A 98 14.24 -14.59 -14.07
N LEU A 99 13.24 -13.99 -13.43
CA LEU A 99 13.43 -12.76 -12.65
C LEU A 99 14.43 -12.96 -11.51
N ALA A 100 14.33 -14.09 -10.79
CA ALA A 100 15.25 -14.42 -9.70
C ALA A 100 16.71 -14.53 -10.20
N ALA A 101 16.92 -15.20 -11.33
CA ALA A 101 18.24 -15.34 -11.94
C ALA A 101 18.87 -13.98 -12.29
N LYS A 102 18.05 -13.02 -12.74
CA LYS A 102 18.49 -11.64 -13.04
C LYS A 102 18.72 -10.81 -11.77
N ALA A 103 17.88 -10.94 -10.75
CA ALA A 103 17.91 -10.10 -9.55
C ALA A 103 18.94 -10.56 -8.50
N LYS A 104 19.21 -11.87 -8.39
CA LYS A 104 19.98 -12.46 -7.28
C LYS A 104 21.38 -11.85 -7.13
N SER A 105 22.11 -11.66 -8.22
CA SER A 105 23.47 -11.10 -8.15
C SER A 105 23.50 -9.66 -7.64
N TYR A 106 22.42 -8.89 -7.84
CA TYR A 106 22.27 -7.55 -7.27
C TYR A 106 21.88 -7.61 -5.81
N ALA A 107 20.99 -8.52 -5.41
CA ALA A 107 20.63 -8.74 -4.01
C ALA A 107 21.84 -9.14 -3.15
N GLU A 108 22.73 -9.99 -3.68
CA GLU A 108 23.98 -10.39 -3.01
C GLU A 108 24.92 -9.20 -2.81
N LYS A 109 25.06 -8.33 -3.81
CA LYS A 109 25.85 -7.08 -3.71
C LYS A 109 25.26 -6.12 -2.70
N ASP A 110 23.94 -5.93 -2.73
CA ASP A 110 23.21 -5.07 -1.79
C ASP A 110 23.41 -5.54 -0.34
N LEU A 111 23.30 -6.85 -0.09
CA LEU A 111 23.53 -7.43 1.23
C LEU A 111 24.99 -7.33 1.66
N GLN A 112 25.94 -7.54 0.75
CA GLN A 112 27.36 -7.43 1.03
C GLN A 112 27.75 -5.98 1.38
N GLU A 113 27.28 -4.98 0.62
CA GLU A 113 27.46 -3.55 0.91
C GLU A 113 26.91 -3.23 2.30
N LEU A 114 25.71 -3.73 2.61
CA LEU A 114 25.06 -3.51 3.89
C LEU A 114 25.85 -4.13 5.06
N GLN A 115 26.35 -5.35 4.91
CA GLN A 115 27.17 -6.02 5.92
C GLN A 115 28.49 -5.28 6.16
N GLN A 116 29.17 -4.84 5.09
CA GLN A 116 30.42 -4.06 5.19
C GLN A 116 30.17 -2.71 5.90
N PHE A 117 29.11 -2.00 5.51
CA PHE A 117 28.73 -0.74 6.14
C PHE A 117 28.38 -0.95 7.62
N ALA A 118 27.60 -1.97 7.96
CA ALA A 118 27.19 -2.26 9.32
C ALA A 118 28.40 -2.60 10.22
N ALA A 119 29.34 -3.42 9.73
CA ALA A 119 30.55 -3.77 10.46
C ALA A 119 31.49 -2.56 10.63
N GLY A 120 31.68 -1.77 9.56
CA GLY A 120 32.66 -0.68 9.54
C GLY A 120 32.18 0.63 10.19
N GLN A 121 30.89 0.95 10.10
CA GLN A 121 30.35 2.26 10.50
C GLN A 121 29.33 2.18 11.66
N LEU A 122 28.70 1.03 11.89
CA LEU A 122 27.66 0.88 12.91
C LEU A 122 28.07 -0.01 14.09
N ASN A 123 29.30 -0.54 14.08
CA ASN A 123 29.79 -1.50 15.07
C ASN A 123 28.88 -2.74 15.20
N LEU A 124 28.36 -3.21 14.06
CA LEU A 124 27.51 -4.40 13.94
C LEU A 124 28.27 -5.46 13.12
N PRO A 125 29.25 -6.18 13.71
CA PRO A 125 30.08 -7.15 12.99
C PRO A 125 29.29 -8.36 12.49
N LYS A 126 28.17 -8.68 13.15
CA LYS A 126 27.18 -9.65 12.69
C LYS A 126 25.85 -8.95 12.51
N LEU A 127 25.47 -8.74 11.26
CA LEU A 127 24.19 -8.15 10.87
C LEU A 127 23.08 -9.19 11.01
N GLU A 128 22.13 -8.96 11.91
CA GLU A 128 20.94 -9.80 12.11
C GLU A 128 19.74 -9.22 11.34
N ILE A 129 18.66 -10.00 11.19
CA ILE A 129 17.52 -9.59 10.36
C ILE A 129 16.83 -8.32 10.89
N TRP A 130 16.77 -8.14 12.21
CA TRP A 130 16.25 -6.91 12.85
C TRP A 130 17.20 -5.71 12.76
N ASP A 131 18.43 -5.91 12.28
CA ASP A 131 19.37 -4.83 12.01
C ASP A 131 19.27 -4.32 10.57
N ILE A 132 18.69 -5.11 9.65
CA ILE A 132 18.63 -4.77 8.21
C ILE A 132 17.94 -3.42 7.98
N PRO A 133 16.72 -3.13 8.49
CA PRO A 133 16.07 -1.84 8.20
C PRO A 133 16.84 -0.65 8.76
N TYR A 134 17.44 -0.79 9.94
CA TYR A 134 18.27 0.25 10.59
C TYR A 134 19.54 0.51 9.79
N ALA A 135 20.29 -0.55 9.45
CA ALA A 135 21.54 -0.42 8.70
C ALA A 135 21.28 0.13 7.29
N SER A 136 20.19 -0.29 6.63
CA SER A 136 19.80 0.20 5.31
C SER A 136 19.49 1.69 5.34
N GLU A 137 18.79 2.16 6.38
CA GLU A 137 18.49 3.58 6.54
C GLU A 137 19.76 4.41 6.74
N LYS A 138 20.67 3.97 7.62
CA LYS A 138 21.95 4.65 7.86
C LYS A 138 22.85 4.63 6.61
N LEU A 139 22.88 3.52 5.86
CA LEU A 139 23.61 3.42 4.59
C LEU A 139 23.05 4.39 3.55
N ARG A 140 21.72 4.44 3.40
CA ARG A 140 21.06 5.34 2.47
C ARG A 140 21.35 6.81 2.80
N GLN A 141 21.27 7.18 4.07
CA GLN A 141 21.61 8.53 4.54
C GLN A 141 23.07 8.88 4.22
N ALA A 142 24.00 7.97 4.49
CA ALA A 142 25.42 8.16 4.20
C ALA A 142 25.70 8.30 2.69
N ARG A 143 24.98 7.55 1.85
CA ARG A 143 25.21 7.50 0.40
C ARG A 143 24.56 8.66 -0.37
N TYR A 144 23.34 9.06 -0.01
CA TYR A 144 22.56 10.03 -0.77
C TYR A 144 22.39 11.38 -0.06
N ALA A 145 22.87 11.51 1.17
CA ALA A 145 22.85 12.75 1.96
C ALA A 145 21.43 13.36 2.08
N PHE A 146 20.42 12.51 2.30
CA PHE A 146 19.07 12.90 2.74
C PHE A 146 18.48 11.80 3.63
N SER A 147 17.43 12.14 4.38
CA SER A 147 16.64 11.15 5.14
C SER A 147 15.17 11.18 4.75
N ASP A 148 14.45 10.06 4.92
CA ASP A 148 12.99 10.08 4.72
C ASP A 148 12.28 11.04 5.67
N GLN A 149 12.86 11.31 6.85
CA GLN A 149 12.29 12.27 7.79
C GLN A 149 12.35 13.70 7.27
N GLU A 150 13.44 14.06 6.57
CA GLU A 150 13.57 15.34 5.87
C GLU A 150 12.55 15.45 4.74
N VAL A 151 12.48 14.43 3.87
CA VAL A 151 11.56 14.40 2.74
C VAL A 151 10.09 14.43 3.20
N LYS A 152 9.76 13.71 4.27
CA LYS A 152 8.41 13.66 4.88
C LYS A 152 7.88 15.05 5.28
N GLN A 153 8.76 16.02 5.57
CA GLN A 153 8.33 17.38 5.90
C GLN A 153 7.68 18.13 4.74
N TYR A 154 7.88 17.66 3.51
CA TYR A 154 7.36 18.26 2.29
C TYR A 154 6.04 17.65 1.82
N PHE A 155 5.57 16.57 2.43
CA PHE A 155 4.33 15.88 2.03
C PHE A 155 3.25 15.93 3.12
N PRO A 156 2.79 17.13 3.52
CA PRO A 156 1.62 17.22 4.35
C PRO A 156 0.38 16.83 3.54
N GLU A 157 -0.55 16.12 4.17
CA GLU A 157 -1.77 15.60 3.55
C GLU A 157 -2.55 16.66 2.76
N ASN A 158 -2.63 17.89 3.30
CA ASN A 158 -3.32 19.01 2.69
C ASN A 158 -2.64 19.56 1.41
N LYS A 159 -1.43 19.09 1.09
CA LYS A 159 -0.76 19.32 -0.20
C LYS A 159 -0.84 18.09 -1.09
N VAL A 160 -0.68 16.89 -0.52
CA VAL A 160 -0.66 15.63 -1.26
C VAL A 160 -2.00 15.36 -1.95
N LEU A 161 -3.12 15.42 -1.21
CA LEU A 161 -4.43 15.07 -1.79
C LEU A 161 -4.85 16.02 -2.92
N PRO A 162 -4.82 17.36 -2.75
CA PRO A 162 -5.15 18.26 -3.85
C PRO A 162 -4.19 18.11 -5.04
N GLY A 163 -2.90 17.86 -4.80
CA GLY A 163 -1.92 17.64 -5.86
C GLY A 163 -2.22 16.37 -6.69
N MET A 164 -2.56 15.26 -6.01
CA MET A 164 -3.00 14.03 -6.65
C MET A 164 -4.29 14.23 -7.45
N PHE A 165 -5.29 14.90 -6.86
CA PHE A 165 -6.55 15.17 -7.56
C PHE A 165 -6.32 16.01 -8.82
N LYS A 166 -5.54 17.09 -8.74
CA LYS A 166 -5.21 17.94 -9.89
C LYS A 166 -4.56 17.16 -11.04
N LEU A 167 -3.68 16.20 -10.73
CA LEU A 167 -3.11 15.32 -11.75
C LEU A 167 -4.21 14.52 -12.45
N VAL A 168 -5.05 13.86 -11.68
CA VAL A 168 -6.07 12.94 -12.21
C VAL A 168 -7.16 13.71 -12.96
N GLU A 169 -7.60 14.84 -12.44
CA GLU A 169 -8.52 15.76 -13.13
C GLU A 169 -7.96 16.16 -14.50
N LYS A 170 -6.66 16.43 -14.60
CA LYS A 170 -6.00 16.75 -15.87
C LYS A 170 -5.91 15.53 -16.81
N LEU A 171 -5.53 14.35 -16.29
CA LEU A 171 -5.38 13.14 -17.10
C LEU A 171 -6.71 12.66 -17.68
N TYR A 172 -7.75 12.63 -16.85
CA TYR A 172 -9.02 12.00 -17.18
C TYR A 172 -10.14 12.99 -17.48
N ARG A 173 -9.88 14.31 -17.40
CA ARG A 173 -10.85 15.39 -17.64
C ARG A 173 -12.09 15.25 -16.76
N ILE A 174 -11.85 14.96 -15.49
CA ILE A 174 -12.85 14.86 -14.43
C ILE A 174 -12.67 15.99 -13.43
N THR A 175 -13.61 16.16 -12.52
CA THR A 175 -13.51 17.06 -11.36
C THR A 175 -13.81 16.29 -10.09
N ILE A 176 -12.99 16.46 -9.06
CA ILE A 176 -13.14 15.79 -7.77
C ILE A 176 -13.48 16.85 -6.72
N THR A 177 -14.64 16.74 -6.10
CA THR A 177 -15.04 17.64 -5.01
C THR A 177 -15.40 16.87 -3.76
N PRO A 178 -15.16 17.41 -2.56
CA PRO A 178 -15.78 16.87 -1.34
C PRO A 178 -17.29 16.76 -1.52
N ALA A 179 -17.89 15.69 -1.02
CA ALA A 179 -19.33 15.51 -1.10
C ALA A 179 -20.07 16.63 -0.36
N ASP A 180 -21.21 17.06 -0.90
CA ASP A 180 -22.02 18.13 -0.33
C ASP A 180 -22.41 17.83 1.13
N ALA A 181 -22.03 18.74 2.03
CA ALA A 181 -22.27 18.63 3.47
C ALA A 181 -23.75 18.64 3.86
N THR A 182 -24.65 19.05 2.97
CA THR A 182 -26.10 18.99 3.18
C THR A 182 -26.67 17.59 2.99
N ARG A 183 -25.92 16.69 2.33
CA ARG A 183 -26.33 15.29 2.13
C ARG A 183 -26.21 14.53 3.44
N ASN A 184 -27.23 13.71 3.73
CA ASN A 184 -27.19 12.78 4.86
C ASN A 184 -26.28 11.57 4.53
N ILE A 185 -24.96 11.78 4.61
CA ILE A 185 -23.95 10.76 4.33
C ILE A 185 -23.63 10.00 5.62
N GLN A 186 -23.61 8.67 5.53
CA GLN A 186 -23.20 7.82 6.65
C GLN A 186 -21.70 7.57 6.60
N TYR A 187 -21.02 7.84 7.71
CA TYR A 187 -19.61 7.56 7.91
C TYR A 187 -19.43 6.57 9.06
N TRP A 188 -18.47 5.65 8.94
CA TRP A 188 -18.12 4.72 10.02
C TRP A 188 -17.06 5.26 10.98
N HIS A 189 -16.38 6.36 10.61
CA HIS A 189 -15.37 7.00 11.44
C HIS A 189 -15.26 8.50 11.12
N PRO A 190 -15.00 9.39 12.10
CA PRO A 190 -14.87 10.84 11.88
C PRO A 190 -13.79 11.27 10.88
N ASP A 191 -12.75 10.45 10.69
CA ASP A 191 -11.66 10.74 9.74
C ASP A 191 -11.98 10.35 8.29
N VAL A 192 -13.12 9.69 8.05
CA VAL A 192 -13.52 9.25 6.71
C VAL A 192 -14.11 10.45 5.96
N ARG A 193 -13.68 10.63 4.71
CA ARG A 193 -14.22 11.66 3.81
C ARG A 193 -14.85 11.01 2.59
N LEU A 194 -15.92 11.60 2.06
CA LEU A 194 -16.51 11.22 0.79
C LEU A 194 -16.20 12.28 -0.26
N TYR A 195 -15.82 11.85 -1.45
CA TYR A 195 -15.62 12.70 -2.61
C TYR A 195 -16.53 12.27 -3.76
N ASP A 196 -17.04 13.27 -4.48
CA ASP A 196 -17.81 13.11 -5.71
C ASP A 196 -16.90 13.35 -6.92
N ILE A 197 -17.08 12.55 -7.97
CA ILE A 197 -16.37 12.67 -9.25
C ILE A 197 -17.37 13.08 -10.34
N PHE A 198 -17.08 14.18 -11.01
CA PHE A 198 -17.87 14.70 -12.12
C PHE A 198 -17.12 14.60 -13.45
N ASP A 199 -17.84 14.32 -14.53
CA ASP A 199 -17.29 14.39 -15.88
C ASP A 199 -17.17 15.85 -16.37
N ALA A 200 -16.64 16.04 -17.58
CA ALA A 200 -16.49 17.35 -18.20
C ALA A 200 -17.82 18.11 -18.44
N ASN A 201 -18.97 17.42 -18.41
CA ASN A 201 -20.30 18.01 -18.55
C ASN A 201 -20.96 18.32 -17.19
N GLY A 202 -20.30 18.00 -16.08
CA GLY A 202 -20.82 18.15 -14.73
C GLY A 202 -21.73 17.01 -14.27
N ALA A 203 -21.77 15.87 -14.97
CA ALA A 203 -22.51 14.69 -14.54
C ALA A 203 -21.74 13.93 -13.46
N LEU A 204 -22.43 13.50 -12.40
CA LEU A 204 -21.86 12.65 -11.36
C LEU A 204 -21.59 11.25 -11.93
N ILE A 205 -20.32 10.85 -11.99
CA ILE A 205 -19.89 9.57 -12.59
C ILE A 205 -19.28 8.59 -11.60
N GLY A 206 -18.93 9.03 -10.39
CA GLY A 206 -18.39 8.14 -9.36
C GLY A 206 -18.28 8.83 -8.01
N GLN A 207 -18.12 8.04 -6.95
CA GLN A 207 -17.86 8.55 -5.59
C GLN A 207 -16.85 7.67 -4.88
N PHE A 208 -16.09 8.22 -3.95
CA PHE A 208 -15.21 7.39 -3.13
C PHE A 208 -15.07 7.88 -1.71
N TYR A 209 -15.09 6.91 -0.79
CA TYR A 209 -14.70 7.14 0.59
C TYR A 209 -13.19 7.02 0.72
N LEU A 210 -12.59 7.94 1.45
CA LEU A 210 -11.16 7.97 1.75
C LEU A 210 -10.94 7.86 3.25
N ASP A 211 -10.26 6.78 3.67
CA ASP A 211 -9.96 6.46 5.06
C ASP A 211 -8.45 6.18 5.20
N LEU A 212 -7.69 7.19 5.65
CA LEU A 212 -6.21 7.17 5.52
C LEU A 212 -5.45 6.60 6.71
N TYR A 213 -6.00 6.71 7.93
CA TYR A 213 -5.17 6.56 9.13
C TYR A 213 -5.23 5.19 9.76
N ALA A 214 -4.07 4.75 10.27
CA ALA A 214 -3.98 3.53 11.07
C ALA A 214 -4.70 3.69 12.41
N ARG A 215 -5.50 2.69 12.77
CA ARG A 215 -6.16 2.59 14.08
C ARG A 215 -6.40 1.13 14.46
N ALA A 216 -6.54 0.87 15.76
CA ALA A 216 -6.59 -0.49 16.30
C ALA A 216 -7.74 -1.35 15.74
N SER A 217 -8.90 -0.75 15.46
CA SER A 217 -10.07 -1.44 14.92
C SER A 217 -10.05 -1.62 13.39
N LYS A 218 -8.99 -1.16 12.71
CA LYS A 218 -8.88 -1.20 11.25
C LYS A 218 -7.85 -2.26 10.81
N ARG A 219 -8.21 -3.03 9.79
CA ARG A 219 -7.28 -3.96 9.10
C ARG A 219 -6.06 -3.17 8.60
N GLY A 220 -4.87 -3.77 8.73
CA GLY A 220 -3.62 -3.16 8.27
C GLY A 220 -3.42 -3.26 6.74
N GLY A 221 -2.41 -2.53 6.24
CA GLY A 221 -2.11 -2.46 4.80
C GLY A 221 -2.75 -1.24 4.12
N ALA A 222 -2.80 -1.26 2.81
CA ALA A 222 -3.63 -0.37 2.02
C ALA A 222 -4.42 -1.25 1.04
N TRP A 223 -5.64 -0.84 0.72
CA TRP A 223 -6.47 -1.52 -0.24
C TRP A 223 -7.57 -0.60 -0.75
N MET A 224 -8.05 -0.94 -1.94
CA MET A 224 -9.27 -0.44 -2.52
C MET A 224 -10.32 -1.55 -2.51
N ASP A 225 -11.59 -1.18 -2.33
CA ASP A 225 -12.71 -2.10 -2.49
C ASP A 225 -13.92 -1.41 -3.14
N SER A 226 -14.78 -2.19 -3.80
CA SER A 226 -16.02 -1.69 -4.38
C SER A 226 -17.14 -1.65 -3.32
N ALA A 227 -17.77 -0.50 -3.13
CA ALA A 227 -18.98 -0.38 -2.31
C ALA A 227 -20.24 -0.59 -3.16
N ILE A 228 -20.24 0.06 -4.33
CA ILE A 228 -21.30 -0.01 -5.34
C ILE A 228 -20.62 -0.09 -6.69
N SER A 229 -21.02 -1.05 -7.52
CA SER A 229 -20.52 -1.17 -8.90
C SER A 229 -21.42 -0.44 -9.89
N ARG A 230 -20.83 0.10 -10.95
CA ARG A 230 -21.56 0.65 -12.07
C ARG A 230 -22.38 -0.45 -12.73
N ARG A 231 -23.63 -0.14 -13.07
CA ARG A 231 -24.49 -0.98 -13.90
C ARG A 231 -25.65 -0.18 -14.46
N LEU A 232 -26.24 -0.66 -15.54
CA LEU A 232 -27.52 -0.15 -16.02
C LEU A 232 -28.66 -0.74 -15.17
N VAL A 233 -29.49 0.12 -14.59
CA VAL A 233 -30.65 -0.26 -13.77
C VAL A 233 -31.93 0.11 -14.49
N GLU A 234 -32.70 -0.91 -14.83
CA GLU A 234 -34.05 -0.78 -15.39
C GLU A 234 -34.96 -0.03 -14.42
N GLN A 235 -35.72 0.93 -14.95
CA GLN A 235 -36.69 1.70 -14.20
C GLN A 235 -38.10 1.15 -14.45
N LYS A 236 -38.97 1.20 -13.43
CA LYS A 236 -40.37 0.78 -13.60
C LYS A 236 -41.10 1.61 -14.67
N GLN A 237 -40.70 2.87 -14.83
CA GLN A 237 -41.15 3.79 -15.87
C GLN A 237 -39.98 4.68 -16.28
N GLY A 238 -39.82 4.94 -17.58
CA GLY A 238 -38.73 5.77 -18.12
C GLY A 238 -37.58 4.96 -18.73
N LYS A 239 -36.48 5.65 -19.02
CA LYS A 239 -35.27 5.03 -19.56
C LYS A 239 -34.44 4.39 -18.44
N PRO A 240 -33.66 3.33 -18.74
CA PRO A 240 -32.69 2.80 -17.79
C PRO A 240 -31.71 3.89 -17.33
N VAL A 241 -31.26 3.78 -16.09
CA VAL A 241 -30.31 4.74 -15.50
C VAL A 241 -29.04 4.03 -15.09
N VAL A 242 -27.91 4.71 -15.24
CA VAL A 242 -26.62 4.20 -14.77
C VAL A 242 -26.56 4.39 -13.26
N GLN A 243 -26.31 3.30 -12.53
CA GLN A 243 -26.00 3.35 -11.10
C GLN A 243 -24.58 3.90 -10.93
N VAL A 244 -24.43 4.99 -10.17
CA VAL A 244 -23.13 5.61 -9.91
C VAL A 244 -22.27 4.66 -9.04
N PRO A 245 -21.06 4.28 -9.49
CA PRO A 245 -20.16 3.45 -8.72
C PRO A 245 -19.61 4.20 -7.50
N VAL A 246 -19.37 3.45 -6.43
CA VAL A 246 -18.79 3.95 -5.18
C VAL A 246 -17.64 3.03 -4.76
N ALA A 247 -16.50 3.63 -4.40
CA ALA A 247 -15.31 2.91 -3.94
C ALA A 247 -14.97 3.22 -2.47
N TYR A 248 -14.33 2.28 -1.81
CA TYR A 248 -13.59 2.49 -0.57
C TYR A 248 -12.10 2.55 -0.89
N LEU A 249 -11.43 3.61 -0.49
CA LEU A 249 -9.98 3.71 -0.51
C LEU A 249 -9.48 3.78 0.91
N THR A 250 -8.72 2.77 1.31
CA THR A 250 -8.16 2.68 2.65
C THR A 250 -6.65 2.61 2.63
N CYS A 251 -6.04 3.39 3.53
CA CYS A 251 -4.64 3.29 3.87
C CYS A 251 -4.46 3.14 5.39
N ASN A 252 -3.22 2.97 5.83
CA ASN A 252 -2.85 2.93 7.25
C ASN A 252 -1.65 3.84 7.51
N PHE A 253 -1.80 5.11 7.15
CA PHE A 253 -0.77 6.14 7.29
C PHE A 253 -0.69 6.69 8.72
N SER A 254 0.37 7.47 8.95
CA SER A 254 0.52 8.27 10.18
C SER A 254 -0.64 9.26 10.33
N ALA A 255 -1.36 9.20 11.45
CA ALA A 255 -2.42 10.14 11.77
C ALA A 255 -1.86 11.55 12.12
N PRO A 256 -2.67 12.63 12.02
CA PRO A 256 -2.32 13.93 12.57
C PRO A 256 -1.97 13.83 14.06
N VAL A 257 -1.04 14.65 14.52
CA VAL A 257 -0.56 14.63 15.91
C VAL A 257 -0.63 16.02 16.52
N ALA A 258 -0.71 16.10 17.85
CA ALA A 258 -0.52 17.36 18.57
C ALA A 258 0.95 17.48 19.02
N VAL A 259 1.63 18.55 18.61
CA VAL A 259 3.00 18.87 19.08
C VAL A 259 2.92 20.13 19.92
N ASN A 260 3.32 20.05 21.19
CA ASN A 260 3.22 21.15 22.16
C ASN A 260 1.80 21.77 22.23
N GLY A 261 0.77 20.91 22.18
CA GLY A 261 -0.63 21.34 22.20
C GLY A 261 -1.16 21.94 20.90
N LYS A 262 -0.34 22.06 19.85
CA LYS A 262 -0.76 22.55 18.52
C LYS A 262 -1.04 21.39 17.57
N PRO A 263 -2.15 21.41 16.81
CA PRO A 263 -2.42 20.41 15.81
C PRO A 263 -1.38 20.48 14.69
N ARG A 264 -0.81 19.34 14.33
CA ARG A 264 0.07 19.15 13.18
C ARG A 264 -0.64 18.20 12.22
N PRO A 265 -0.76 18.56 10.93
CA PRO A 265 -1.40 17.70 9.94
C PRO A 265 -0.63 16.38 9.79
N ALA A 266 -1.30 15.37 9.23
CA ALA A 266 -0.61 14.15 8.82
C ALA A 266 0.48 14.49 7.80
N LEU A 267 1.67 13.93 8.02
CA LEU A 267 2.78 13.99 7.10
C LEU A 267 3.00 12.60 6.53
N PHE A 268 3.19 12.49 5.22
CA PHE A 268 3.41 11.24 4.54
C PHE A 268 4.87 11.08 4.14
N THR A 269 5.42 9.89 4.33
CA THR A 269 6.63 9.47 3.63
C THR A 269 6.36 9.41 2.13
N HIS A 270 7.41 9.50 1.30
CA HIS A 270 7.24 9.36 -0.15
C HIS A 270 6.64 7.99 -0.52
N ASN A 271 6.98 6.93 0.21
CA ASN A 271 6.35 5.62 0.03
C ASN A 271 4.85 5.61 0.38
N GLU A 272 4.41 6.31 1.43
CA GLU A 272 2.97 6.47 1.72
C GLU A 272 2.26 7.22 0.57
N VAL A 273 2.93 8.21 -0.07
CA VAL A 273 2.38 8.87 -1.27
C VAL A 273 2.26 7.90 -2.46
N ILE A 274 3.27 7.06 -2.70
CA ILE A 274 3.22 6.01 -3.73
C ILE A 274 2.05 5.06 -3.48
N VAL A 275 1.89 4.57 -2.24
CA VAL A 275 0.78 3.69 -1.85
C VAL A 275 -0.57 4.38 -2.06
N LEU A 276 -0.70 5.67 -1.75
CA LEU A 276 -1.94 6.40 -2.00
C LEU A 276 -2.29 6.45 -3.50
N PHE A 277 -1.28 6.68 -4.35
CA PHE A 277 -1.46 6.67 -5.81
C PHE A 277 -1.83 5.29 -6.33
N HIS A 278 -1.22 4.24 -5.77
CA HIS A 278 -1.56 2.84 -6.08
C HIS A 278 -3.04 2.55 -5.81
N GLU A 279 -3.52 2.83 -4.59
CA GLU A 279 -4.94 2.61 -4.25
C GLU A 279 -5.88 3.50 -5.08
N PHE A 280 -5.44 4.72 -5.40
CA PHE A 280 -6.22 5.59 -6.26
C PHE A 280 -6.30 5.08 -7.70
N GLY A 281 -5.28 4.42 -8.22
CA GLY A 281 -5.32 3.75 -9.52
C GLY A 281 -6.38 2.64 -9.57
N HIS A 282 -6.45 1.80 -8.53
CA HIS A 282 -7.56 0.82 -8.38
C HIS A 282 -8.92 1.53 -8.32
N GLY A 283 -9.01 2.60 -7.52
CA GLY A 283 -10.21 3.44 -7.41
C GLY A 283 -10.67 3.96 -8.78
N LEU A 284 -9.76 4.52 -9.57
CA LEU A 284 -10.04 5.04 -10.90
C LEU A 284 -10.50 3.95 -11.86
N HIS A 285 -9.89 2.77 -11.82
CA HIS A 285 -10.28 1.64 -12.66
C HIS A 285 -11.75 1.23 -12.42
N HIS A 286 -12.17 1.21 -11.15
CA HIS A 286 -13.56 0.94 -10.79
C HIS A 286 -14.51 2.10 -11.12
N LEU A 287 -14.13 3.34 -10.80
CA LEU A 287 -15.02 4.50 -10.85
C LEU A 287 -15.20 5.05 -12.27
N LEU A 288 -14.21 4.91 -13.14
CA LEU A 288 -14.25 5.43 -14.52
C LEU A 288 -14.65 4.39 -15.56
N THR A 289 -15.05 3.19 -15.13
CA THR A 289 -15.58 2.16 -16.03
C THR A 289 -16.76 2.67 -16.85
N GLN A 290 -16.81 2.29 -18.13
CA GLN A 290 -17.96 2.52 -19.02
C GLN A 290 -18.72 1.22 -19.32
N VAL A 291 -18.40 0.13 -18.62
CA VAL A 291 -19.11 -1.15 -18.72
C VAL A 291 -20.35 -1.12 -17.83
N ASP A 292 -21.52 -1.40 -18.42
CA ASP A 292 -22.83 -1.31 -17.78
C ASP A 292 -23.35 -2.65 -17.25
N ASP A 293 -22.67 -3.75 -17.57
CA ASP A 293 -22.98 -5.07 -17.06
C ASP A 293 -22.27 -5.28 -15.72
N LEU A 294 -23.06 -5.57 -14.68
CA LEU A 294 -22.55 -5.72 -13.31
C LEU A 294 -21.46 -6.79 -13.20
N SER A 295 -21.56 -7.88 -13.98
CA SER A 295 -20.64 -9.02 -13.88
C SER A 295 -19.22 -8.68 -14.34
N VAL A 296 -19.07 -7.66 -15.18
CA VAL A 296 -17.80 -7.29 -15.82
C VAL A 296 -17.49 -5.80 -15.71
N SER A 297 -18.19 -5.07 -14.83
CA SER A 297 -17.97 -3.64 -14.62
C SER A 297 -16.86 -3.36 -13.61
N GLY A 298 -16.07 -2.32 -13.88
CA GLY A 298 -15.00 -1.88 -12.99
C GLY A 298 -13.89 -2.93 -12.99
N ILE A 299 -13.53 -3.39 -11.79
CA ILE A 299 -12.47 -4.39 -11.61
C ILE A 299 -12.98 -5.84 -11.66
N SER A 300 -14.30 -6.09 -11.66
CA SER A 300 -14.86 -7.44 -11.52
C SER A 300 -14.64 -8.34 -12.74
N GLY A 301 -14.50 -7.77 -13.93
CA GLY A 301 -14.31 -8.51 -15.18
C GLY A 301 -12.86 -8.66 -15.63
N VAL A 302 -11.90 -8.28 -14.77
CA VAL A 302 -10.47 -8.20 -15.12
C VAL A 302 -9.74 -9.39 -14.53
N GLU A 303 -8.92 -10.05 -15.35
CA GLU A 303 -8.04 -11.11 -14.90
C GLU A 303 -7.13 -10.61 -13.77
N TRP A 304 -7.02 -11.40 -12.70
CA TRP A 304 -6.42 -10.96 -11.44
C TRP A 304 -4.94 -10.56 -11.56
N ASP A 305 -4.21 -11.13 -12.52
CA ASP A 305 -2.82 -10.78 -12.84
C ASP A 305 -2.67 -9.51 -13.70
N ALA A 306 -3.78 -8.90 -14.13
CA ALA A 306 -3.82 -7.59 -14.79
C ALA A 306 -4.39 -6.47 -13.90
N VAL A 307 -5.06 -6.82 -12.79
CA VAL A 307 -5.75 -5.83 -11.94
C VAL A 307 -4.81 -4.78 -11.36
N GLU A 308 -3.54 -5.13 -11.16
CA GLU A 308 -2.50 -4.23 -10.62
C GLU A 308 -1.92 -3.26 -11.66
N LEU A 309 -2.31 -3.36 -12.94
CA LEU A 309 -1.78 -2.47 -13.96
C LEU A 309 -2.13 -0.99 -13.71
N PRO A 310 -3.40 -0.60 -13.44
CA PRO A 310 -3.74 0.81 -13.23
C PRO A 310 -3.19 1.37 -11.92
N SER A 311 -3.09 0.54 -10.87
CA SER A 311 -2.51 0.93 -9.59
C SER A 311 -1.01 1.22 -9.73
N GLN A 312 -0.24 0.27 -10.29
CA GLN A 312 1.19 0.44 -10.52
C GLN A 312 1.51 1.53 -11.57
N PHE A 313 0.64 1.71 -12.56
CA PHE A 313 0.77 2.81 -13.50
C PHE A 313 0.78 4.16 -12.79
N MET A 314 -0.16 4.38 -11.85
CA MET A 314 -0.27 5.64 -11.11
C MET A 314 0.97 5.94 -10.26
N GLU A 315 1.64 4.92 -9.71
CA GLU A 315 2.86 5.09 -8.91
C GLU A 315 3.99 5.82 -9.64
N ASN A 316 4.07 5.70 -10.97
CA ASN A 316 5.12 6.36 -11.76
C ASN A 316 5.05 7.88 -11.68
N PHE A 317 3.85 8.45 -11.55
CA PHE A 317 3.68 9.91 -11.42
C PHE A 317 4.26 10.46 -10.12
N CYS A 318 4.46 9.63 -9.10
CA CYS A 318 5.17 10.02 -7.87
C CYS A 318 6.68 10.26 -8.09
N TRP A 319 7.20 10.00 -9.28
CA TRP A 319 8.60 10.27 -9.66
C TRP A 319 8.73 11.38 -10.70
N GLU A 320 7.63 11.93 -11.21
CA GLU A 320 7.63 13.03 -12.18
C GLU A 320 7.77 14.38 -11.47
N TRP A 321 8.79 15.16 -11.83
CA TRP A 321 9.08 16.45 -11.17
C TRP A 321 7.89 17.42 -11.16
N ASP A 322 7.23 17.59 -12.30
CA ASP A 322 6.10 18.53 -12.44
C ASP A 322 4.87 18.11 -11.64
N VAL A 323 4.74 16.80 -11.38
CA VAL A 323 3.68 16.26 -10.53
C VAL A 323 4.04 16.43 -9.06
N LEU A 324 5.25 16.00 -8.69
CA LEU A 324 5.71 15.99 -7.31
C LEU A 324 5.81 17.41 -6.72
N THR A 325 6.29 18.38 -7.49
CA THR A 325 6.34 19.79 -7.05
C THR A 325 4.95 20.33 -6.73
N GLY A 326 3.93 19.94 -7.50
CA GLY A 326 2.54 20.34 -7.28
C GLY A 326 1.88 19.77 -6.03
N MET A 327 2.48 18.74 -5.41
CA MET A 327 1.99 18.07 -4.20
C MET A 327 2.89 18.27 -2.98
N THR A 328 3.90 19.16 -3.07
CA THR A 328 4.85 19.39 -1.99
C THR A 328 4.77 20.80 -1.40
N GLY A 329 5.18 20.92 -0.14
CA GLY A 329 5.37 22.18 0.56
C GLY A 329 5.82 21.91 1.99
N HIS A 330 6.98 22.45 2.38
CA HIS A 330 7.55 22.22 3.70
C HIS A 330 6.57 22.69 4.77
N ILE A 331 6.31 21.84 5.77
CA ILE A 331 5.26 22.07 6.76
C ILE A 331 5.39 23.38 7.54
N GLU A 332 6.62 23.87 7.76
CA GLU A 332 6.85 25.11 8.53
C GLU A 332 7.00 26.35 7.64
N THR A 333 7.64 26.22 6.48
CA THR A 333 8.03 27.38 5.65
C THR A 333 7.15 27.55 4.43
N GLY A 334 6.42 26.51 4.02
CA GLY A 334 5.65 26.47 2.78
C GLY A 334 6.48 26.32 1.51
N GLU A 335 7.81 26.36 1.62
CA GLU A 335 8.73 26.23 0.48
C GLU A 335 8.54 24.89 -0.25
N PRO A 336 8.55 24.87 -1.59
CA PRO A 336 8.42 23.63 -2.36
C PRO A 336 9.63 22.72 -2.13
N LEU A 337 9.48 21.43 -2.49
CA LEU A 337 10.61 20.52 -2.52
C LEU A 337 11.69 21.07 -3.48
N SER A 338 12.91 21.23 -2.98
CA SER A 338 14.00 21.73 -3.82
C SER A 338 14.37 20.71 -4.90
N ARG A 339 14.81 21.20 -6.07
CA ARG A 339 15.30 20.34 -7.15
C ARG A 339 16.47 19.47 -6.67
N ALA A 340 17.36 20.03 -5.85
CA ALA A 340 18.49 19.30 -5.29
C ALA A 340 18.06 18.10 -4.42
N LEU A 341 17.04 18.27 -3.57
CA LEU A 341 16.52 17.16 -2.76
C LEU A 341 15.79 16.12 -3.62
N TYR A 342 15.05 16.54 -4.64
CA TYR A 342 14.44 15.62 -5.61
C TYR A 342 15.47 14.78 -6.37
N GLU A 343 16.56 15.37 -6.87
CA GLU A 343 17.62 14.61 -7.55
C GLU A 343 18.26 13.56 -6.63
N LYS A 344 18.40 13.85 -5.34
CA LYS A 344 18.85 12.86 -4.34
C LYS A 344 17.85 11.72 -4.17
N MET A 345 16.55 12.03 -4.10
CA MET A 345 15.49 11.02 -4.05
C MET A 345 15.52 10.12 -5.29
N LEU A 346 15.64 10.73 -6.48
CA LEU A 346 15.71 10.01 -7.74
C LEU A 346 16.94 9.10 -7.83
N ALA A 347 18.10 9.59 -7.38
CA ALA A 347 19.33 8.79 -7.30
C ALA A 347 19.18 7.57 -6.36
N ALA A 348 18.35 7.70 -5.31
CA ALA A 348 18.06 6.62 -4.38
C ALA A 348 16.92 5.70 -4.80
N ARG A 349 16.20 5.97 -5.90
CA ARG A 349 15.01 5.21 -6.34
C ARG A 349 15.27 3.70 -6.42
N ASN A 350 16.44 3.31 -6.93
CA ASN A 350 16.81 1.90 -7.12
C ASN A 350 17.70 1.35 -6.00
N PHE A 351 17.85 2.07 -4.89
CA PHE A 351 18.64 1.62 -3.74
C PHE A 351 18.08 0.30 -3.20
N GLN A 352 18.94 -0.72 -3.11
CA GLN A 352 18.61 -2.07 -2.65
C GLN A 352 17.46 -2.77 -3.40
N SER A 353 17.22 -2.36 -4.66
CA SER A 353 16.20 -2.95 -5.53
C SER A 353 16.44 -4.44 -5.80
N GLY A 354 17.70 -4.92 -5.74
CA GLY A 354 18.02 -6.34 -5.83
C GLY A 354 17.42 -7.13 -4.67
N MET A 355 17.69 -6.73 -3.42
CA MET A 355 17.10 -7.36 -2.23
C MET A 355 15.57 -7.26 -2.20
N GLN A 356 15.01 -6.12 -2.61
CA GLN A 356 13.56 -5.94 -2.66
C GLN A 356 12.90 -6.86 -3.69
N MET A 357 13.50 -7.01 -4.87
CA MET A 357 12.99 -7.88 -5.93
C MET A 357 12.99 -9.35 -5.49
N VAL A 358 14.10 -9.86 -4.95
CA VAL A 358 14.14 -11.27 -4.48
C VAL A 358 13.18 -11.51 -3.32
N ARG A 359 12.91 -10.50 -2.47
CA ARG A 359 11.89 -10.60 -1.43
C ARG A 359 10.48 -10.76 -2.00
N GLN A 360 10.13 -10.03 -3.07
CA GLN A 360 8.82 -10.19 -3.72
C GLN A 360 8.71 -11.54 -4.43
N ILE A 361 9.80 -12.01 -5.04
CA ILE A 361 9.85 -13.33 -5.67
C ILE A 361 9.66 -14.43 -4.62
N GLU A 362 10.27 -14.31 -3.44
CA GLU A 362 10.08 -15.25 -2.34
C GLU A 362 8.60 -15.36 -1.95
N PHE A 363 7.89 -14.23 -1.81
CA PHE A 363 6.44 -14.25 -1.54
C PHE A 363 5.60 -14.86 -2.65
N ALA A 364 6.04 -14.76 -3.90
CA ALA A 364 5.31 -15.30 -5.04
C ALA A 364 5.55 -16.82 -5.21
N LEU A 365 6.69 -17.33 -4.75
CA LEU A 365 7.06 -18.74 -4.83
C LEU A 365 6.61 -19.57 -3.62
N PHE A 366 6.59 -18.96 -2.43
CA PHE A 366 6.15 -19.58 -1.18
C PHE A 366 4.62 -19.70 -1.13
#